data_AF-A0A2T6FKY6-F1
#
_entry.id   AF-A0A2T6FKY6-F1
#
_cell.length_a   1.000
_cell.length_b   1.000
_cell.length_c   1.000
_cell.angle_alpha   90.00
_cell.angle_beta   90.00
_cell.angle_gamma   90.00
#
_symmetry.space_group_name_H-M   'P 1'
#
loop_
_entity.id
_entity.type
_entity.pdbx_description
1 polymer ?
#
loop_
_entity_poly.entity_id
_entity_poly.type
_entity_poly.pdbx_seq_one_letter_code
_entity_poly.pdbx_strand_id
1 'polypeptide(L)' 'MNNFQIALAESKLKIILEALTELESRKKSICETSSNEDEKADVGNELTELRLLLKPLRERAIREYGYKIINFSRALT' A
#
# COMPACT_ATOMS: atom_id res chain seq x y z
N MET A 1 2.46 12.66 20.60
CA MET A 1 2.90 12.04 19.33
C MET A 1 3.15 13.16 18.33
N ASN A 2 4.34 13.19 17.72
CA ASN A 2 4.65 14.18 16.69
C ASN A 2 4.12 13.67 15.34
N ASN A 3 3.40 14.50 14.61
CA ASN A 3 2.91 14.15 13.29
C ASN A 3 3.94 14.52 12.23
N PHE A 4 4.25 13.57 11.34
CA PHE A 4 5.09 13.83 10.16
C PHE A 4 4.20 14.13 8.95
N GLN A 5 4.41 15.26 8.28
CA GLN A 5 3.59 15.70 7.15
C GLN A 5 4.45 15.81 5.88
N ILE A 6 3.92 15.30 4.76
CA ILE A 6 4.53 15.42 3.44
C ILE A 6 3.48 15.95 2.46
N ALA A 7 3.82 16.97 1.68
CA ALA A 7 3.03 17.41 0.55
C ALA A 7 3.50 16.70 -0.73
N LEU A 8 2.57 16.10 -1.47
CA LEU A 8 2.86 15.32 -2.67
C LEU A 8 1.98 15.78 -3.83
N ALA A 9 2.57 15.93 -5.01
CA ALA A 9 1.79 16.02 -6.24
C ALA A 9 1.13 14.68 -6.57
N GLU A 10 0.05 14.70 -7.36
CA GLU A 10 -0.70 13.50 -7.77
C GLU A 10 0.21 12.38 -8.31
N SER A 11 1.15 12.73 -9.19
CA SER A 11 2.08 11.76 -9.79
C SER A 11 2.99 11.08 -8.77
N LYS A 12 3.42 11.79 -7.72
CA LYS A 12 4.25 11.23 -6.63
C LYS A 12 3.41 10.37 -5.70
N LEU A 13 2.19 10.81 -5.39
CA LEU A 13 1.25 10.02 -4.61
C LEU A 13 0.87 8.72 -5.32
N LYS A 14 0.69 8.75 -6.65
CA LYS A 14 0.42 7.56 -7.47
C LYS A 14 1.55 6.53 -7.37
N ILE A 15 2.81 6.96 -7.49
CA ILE A 15 3.98 6.08 -7.34
C ILE A 15 3.99 5.42 -5.95
N ILE A 16 3.72 6.19 -4.89
CA ILE A 16 3.69 5.67 -3.52
C ILE A 16 2.57 4.64 -3.35
N LEU A 17 1.36 4.95 -3.84
CA LEU A 17 0.23 4.02 -3.78
C LEU A 17 0.49 2.72 -4.53
N GLU A 18 1.14 2.79 -5.70
CA GLU A 18 1.56 1.61 -6.46
C GLU A 18 2.54 0.76 -5.65
N ALA A 19 3.62 1.37 -5.15
CA ALA A 19 4.65 0.69 -4.37
C ALA A 19 4.09 0.04 -3.09
N LEU A 20 3.20 0.73 -2.37
CA LEU A 20 2.55 0.18 -1.17
C LEU A 20 1.60 -0.97 -1.50
N THR A 21 0.89 -0.89 -2.63
CA THR A 21 0.01 -1.96 -3.10
C THR A 21 0.81 -3.21 -3.49
N GLU A 22 1.94 -3.05 -4.17
CA GLU A 22 2.86 -4.15 -4.48
C GLU A 22 3.48 -4.76 -3.21
N LEU A 23 3.84 -3.92 -2.23
CA LEU A 23 4.35 -4.39 -0.95
C LEU A 23 3.31 -5.19 -0.18
N GLU A 24 2.05 -4.74 -0.17
CA GLU A 24 0.94 -5.48 0.44
C GLU A 24 0.77 -6.85 -0.20
N SER A 25 0.77 -6.92 -1.53
CA SER A 25 0.65 -8.16 -2.29
C SER A 25 1.79 -9.14 -1.96
N ARG A 26 3.03 -8.65 -1.91
CA ARG A 26 4.20 -9.48 -1.56
C ARG A 26 4.10 -10.02 -0.13
N LYS A 27 3.81 -9.17 0.86
CA LYS A 27 3.69 -9.61 2.26
C LYS A 27 2.54 -10.59 2.46
N LYS A 28 1.41 -10.36 1.79
CA LYS A 28 0.28 -11.29 1.76
C LYS A 28 0.71 -12.66 1.20
N SER A 29 1.43 -12.67 0.08
CA SER A 29 1.95 -13.91 -0.52
C SER A 29 2.85 -14.69 0.46
N ILE A 30 3.74 -14.00 1.19
CA ILE A 30 4.58 -14.65 2.21
C ILE A 30 3.74 -15.28 3.32
N CYS A 31 2.74 -14.55 3.84
CA CYS A 31 1.83 -15.08 4.87
C CYS A 31 1.09 -16.35 4.40
N GLU A 32 0.74 -16.41 3.12
CA GLU A 32 -0.03 -17.52 2.53
C GLU A 32 0.86 -18.72 2.15
N THR A 33 2.14 -18.50 1.84
CA THR A 33 3.01 -19.51 1.22
C THR A 33 4.20 -19.97 2.06
N SER A 34 4.62 -19.19 3.07
CA SER A 34 5.74 -19.60 3.92
C SER A 34 5.39 -20.87 4.72
N SER A 35 6.39 -21.70 4.98
CA SER A 35 6.29 -22.84 5.90
C SER A 35 6.86 -22.52 7.29
N ASN A 36 7.45 -21.33 7.46
CA ASN A 36 7.99 -20.87 8.74
C ASN A 36 6.93 -20.05 9.47
N GLU A 37 6.46 -20.56 10.62
CA GLU A 37 5.40 -19.92 11.40
C GLU A 37 5.85 -18.61 12.06
N ASP A 38 7.12 -18.48 12.44
CA ASP A 38 7.66 -17.23 13.00
C ASP A 38 7.70 -16.13 11.93
N GLU A 39 8.13 -16.48 10.71
CA GLU A 39 8.14 -15.55 9.57
C GLU A 39 6.72 -15.08 9.23
N LYS A 40 5.73 -15.98 9.25
CA LYS A 40 4.32 -15.60 9.05
C LYS A 40 3.82 -14.63 10.11
N ALA A 41 4.17 -14.87 11.37
CA ALA A 41 3.75 -14.02 12.48
C ALA A 41 4.34 -12.60 12.32
N ASP A 42 5.64 -12.51 12.06
CA ASP A 42 6.34 -11.24 11.88
C ASP A 42 5.81 -10.48 10.65
N VAL A 43 5.75 -11.12 9.48
CA VAL A 43 5.26 -10.50 8.25
C VAL A 43 3.77 -10.18 8.35
N GLY A 44 2.98 -10.98 9.06
CA GLY A 44 1.57 -10.73 9.33
C GLY A 44 1.33 -9.45 10.14
N ASN A 45 2.17 -9.20 11.15
CA ASN A 45 2.14 -7.95 11.91
C ASN A 45 2.49 -6.75 11.01
N GLU A 46 3.55 -6.85 10.21
CA GLU A 46 3.93 -5.78 9.29
C GLU A 46 2.87 -5.53 8.20
N LEU A 47 2.21 -6.58 7.71
CA LEU A 47 1.11 -6.48 6.75
C LEU A 47 -0.10 -5.75 7.36
N THR A 48 -0.36 -5.98 8.65
CA THR A 48 -1.44 -5.31 9.37
C THR A 48 -1.17 -3.79 9.47
N GLU A 49 0.04 -3.41 9.88
CA GLU A 49 0.46 -1.99 9.92
C GLU A 49 0.40 -1.34 8.53
N LEU A 50 0.87 -2.04 7.50
CA LEU A 50 0.80 -1.56 6.12
C LEU A 50 -0.65 -1.30 5.68
N ARG A 51 -1.60 -2.17 6.04
CA ARG A 51 -3.02 -1.98 5.71
C ARG A 51 -3.65 -0.82 6.46
N LEU A 52 -3.27 -0.61 7.72
CA LEU A 52 -3.69 0.55 8.51
C LEU A 52 -3.21 1.87 7.89
N LEU A 53 -2.05 1.88 7.24
CA LEU A 53 -1.57 3.03 6.46
C LEU A 53 -2.26 3.14 5.09
N LEU A 54 -2.26 2.05 4.31
CA LEU A 54 -2.64 2.06 2.90
C LEU A 54 -4.13 2.34 2.71
N LYS A 55 -5.00 1.78 3.55
CA LYS A 55 -6.46 1.94 3.41
C LYS A 55 -6.90 3.41 3.50
N PRO A 56 -6.62 4.17 4.58
CA PRO A 56 -7.03 5.56 4.65
C PRO A 56 -6.32 6.45 3.62
N LEU A 57 -5.05 6.16 3.28
CA LEU A 57 -4.32 6.88 2.24
C LEU A 57 -4.99 6.70 0.87
N ARG A 58 -5.36 5.47 0.51
CA ARG A 58 -6.05 5.13 -0.74
C ARG A 58 -7.42 5.79 -0.80
N GLU A 59 -8.22 5.70 0.26
CA GLU A 59 -9.54 6.33 0.33
C GLU A 59 -9.45 7.84 0.15
N ARG A 60 -8.48 8.49 0.82
CA ARG A 60 -8.25 9.94 0.67
C ARG A 60 -7.80 10.30 -0.74
N ALA A 61 -6.86 9.55 -1.31
CA ALA A 61 -6.36 9.76 -2.67
C ALA A 61 -7.50 9.67 -3.70
N ILE A 62 -8.39 8.69 -3.59
CA ILE A 62 -9.55 8.54 -4.47
C ILE A 62 -10.52 9.71 -4.32
N ARG A 63 -10.75 10.19 -3.09
CA ARG A 63 -11.62 11.37 -2.87
C ARG A 63 -11.06 12.64 -3.51
N GLU A 64 -9.75 12.84 -3.47
CA GLU A 64 -9.11 14.07 -3.97
C GLU A 64 -8.82 14.03 -5.49
N TYR A 65 -8.43 12.88 -6.04
CA TYR A 65 -7.95 12.75 -7.43
C TYR A 65 -8.79 11.79 -8.30
N GLY A 66 -9.81 11.16 -7.73
CA GLY A 66 -10.66 10.18 -8.41
C GLY A 66 -10.01 8.79 -8.54
N TYR A 67 -10.76 7.83 -9.08
CA TYR A 67 -10.34 6.42 -9.18
C TYR A 67 -9.11 6.18 -10.08
N LYS A 68 -8.76 7.12 -10.97
CA LYS A 68 -7.59 6.97 -11.85
C LYS A 68 -6.27 6.92 -11.08
N ILE A 69 -6.21 7.48 -9.87
CA ILE A 69 -4.98 7.51 -9.06
C ILE A 69 -4.55 6.11 -8.59
N ILE A 70 -5.49 5.16 -8.49
CA ILE A 70 -5.21 3.77 -8.11
C ILE A 70 -5.12 2.82 -9.31
N ASN A 71 -5.23 3.35 -10.54
CA ASN A 71 -5.04 2.55 -11.73
C ASN A 71 -3.55 2.50 -12.08
N PHE A 72 -2.93 1.36 -11.75
CA PHE A 72 -1.51 1.05 -12.00
C PHE A 72 -1.32 0.19 -13.26
N SER A 73 -2.37 -0.01 -14.06
CA SER A 73 -2.24 -0.77 -15.30
C SER A 73 -1.26 -0.10 -16.25
N ARG A 74 -0.34 -0.90 -16.80
CA ARG A 74 0.56 -0.50 -17.89
C ARG A 74 -0.03 -0.79 -19.27
N ALA A 75 -1.25 -1.32 -19.33
CA ALA A 75 -1.95 -1.49 -20.60
C ALA A 75 -2.17 -0.11 -21.23
N LEU A 76 -1.58 0.09 -22.41
CA LEU A 76 -1.79 1.29 -23.22
C LEU A 76 -3.30 1.44 -23.49
N THR A 77 -3.89 2.51 -22.95
CA THR A 77 -5.17 3.06 -23.43
C THR A 77 -4.99 3.70 -24.79
#